data_AF-A0A955DTG3-F1
#
_entry.id   AF-A0A955DTG3-F1
#
_cell.length_a   1.000
_cell.length_b   1.000
_cell.length_c   1.000
_cell.angle_alpha   90.00
_cell.angle_beta   90.00
_cell.angle_gamma   90.00
#
_symmetry.space_group_name_H-M   'P 1'
#
loop_
_entity.id
_entity.type
_entity.pdbx_description
1 polymer ?
#
loop_
_entity_poly.entity_id
_entity_poly.type
_entity_poly.pdbx_seq_one_letter_code
_entity_poly.pdbx_strand_id
1 'polypeptide(L)'
;LATPWVLVTGSMAYNEMTMILLGAGALLAALDTEAPSWRTGALVAFLTGCACGAKPTAIFMIAPPVAVMLLTVHPPKRWPVLVGVGTAVGLATLAPWLIRNWVHLGNPVFPHLTSVFGTAHWTDEQVARFASGHRFDGSFAARVSRLILPERRPRGGFEQFGIFHAQWFCFFPLAIIALTVTGIWTPCRRRALALASGFALQIIAWLLFTHVQSRFLLPLVLTGSPMIGLLASRLLPVDRRAMHLRAVFILLVATLVTMNAWVLMHFDNQHDHKPNALLVAGVPARTGAYARRAASEGDLPGDPWMRAQVRAPGTRLKLIGDATPLYMPGPLVYRTTWDTYDPSLEGIDMILVNFAEIQRFERIGWNDPALTIESIGATLRDLDWTVVAQSRTSVLLERPR
;
A
#
# COMPACT_ATOMS: atom_id res chain seq x y z
N LEU A 1 15.01 8.50 -5.19
CA LEU A 1 13.60 8.56 -4.72
C LEU A 1 12.61 8.84 -5.85
N ALA A 2 12.87 9.69 -6.84
CA ALA A 2 11.92 9.96 -7.94
C ALA A 2 11.80 8.84 -9.01
N THR A 3 11.76 7.56 -8.61
CA THR A 3 11.51 6.47 -9.58
C THR A 3 10.10 6.58 -10.16
N PRO A 4 9.81 6.07 -11.38
CA PRO A 4 8.46 6.14 -11.93
C PRO A 4 7.44 5.50 -10.98
N TRP A 5 7.83 4.43 -10.30
CA TRP A 5 6.98 3.78 -9.32
C TRP A 5 6.68 4.63 -8.10
N VAL A 6 7.66 5.38 -7.58
CA VAL A 6 7.42 6.33 -6.48
C VAL A 6 6.50 7.46 -6.92
N LEU A 7 6.64 7.98 -8.14
CA LEU A 7 5.74 9.01 -8.68
C LEU A 7 4.30 8.50 -8.79
N VAL A 8 4.13 7.31 -9.37
CA VAL A 8 2.82 6.66 -9.53
C VAL A 8 2.19 6.34 -8.18
N THR A 9 2.96 5.80 -7.24
CA THR A 9 2.41 5.40 -5.93
C THR A 9 2.23 6.58 -4.99
N GLY A 10 2.97 7.67 -5.20
CA GLY A 10 2.78 8.94 -4.50
C GLY A 10 1.66 9.82 -5.04
N SER A 11 1.19 9.59 -6.27
CA SER A 11 -0.01 10.24 -6.80
C SER A 11 -1.31 9.47 -6.51
N MET A 12 -1.20 8.25 -5.96
CA MET A 12 -2.32 7.46 -5.49
C MET A 12 -2.54 7.63 -3.98
N ALA A 13 -3.75 7.33 -3.51
CA ALA A 13 -4.11 7.32 -2.08
C ALA A 13 -3.53 6.10 -1.34
N TYR A 14 -2.25 5.80 -1.56
CA TYR A 14 -1.50 4.73 -0.94
C TYR A 14 -0.70 5.26 0.25
N ASN A 15 -0.61 4.47 1.33
CA ASN A 15 0.08 4.85 2.56
C ASN A 15 1.60 4.56 2.52
N GLU A 16 2.09 3.96 1.43
CA GLU A 16 3.50 3.64 1.23
C GLU A 16 4.40 4.89 1.28
N MET A 17 3.95 6.03 0.75
CA MET A 17 4.81 7.22 0.71
C MET A 17 5.03 7.83 2.09
N THR A 18 4.02 7.84 2.95
CA THR A 18 4.18 8.26 4.35
C THR A 18 5.17 7.35 5.07
N MET A 19 5.06 6.03 4.87
CA MET A 19 5.99 5.05 5.41
C MET A 19 7.43 5.29 4.92
N ILE A 20 7.63 5.55 3.62
CA ILE A 20 8.94 5.82 3.03
C ILE A 20 9.52 7.14 3.53
N LEU A 21 8.73 8.21 3.60
CA LEU A 21 9.17 9.51 4.12
C LEU A 21 9.69 9.40 5.55
N LEU A 22 8.92 8.75 6.42
CA LEU A 22 9.30 8.54 7.82
C LEU A 22 10.51 7.62 7.95
N GLY A 23 10.59 6.56 7.14
CA GLY A 23 11.77 5.68 7.07
C GLY A 23 13.03 6.39 6.57
N ALA A 24 12.91 7.29 5.59
CA ALA A 24 14.02 8.13 5.12
C ALA A 24 14.50 9.07 6.23
N GLY A 25 13.57 9.71 6.94
CA GLY A 25 13.89 10.54 8.12
C GLY A 25 14.61 9.73 9.20
N ALA A 26 14.16 8.51 9.48
CA ALA A 26 14.81 7.63 10.45
C ALA A 26 16.24 7.23 10.03
N LEU A 27 16.47 6.94 8.74
CA LEU A 27 17.82 6.68 8.23
C LEU A 27 18.73 7.92 8.32
N LEU A 28 18.22 9.10 8.02
CA LEU A 28 18.97 10.35 8.17
C LEU A 28 19.32 10.64 9.63
N ALA A 29 18.37 10.46 10.54
CA ALA A 29 18.62 10.57 11.98
C ALA A 29 19.63 9.53 12.47
N ALA A 30 19.61 8.30 11.96
CA ALA A 30 20.57 7.26 12.32
C ALA A 30 22.00 7.58 11.86
N LEU A 31 22.15 8.35 10.78
CA LEU A 31 23.45 8.80 10.25
C LEU A 31 24.08 9.94 11.07
N ASP A 32 23.29 10.65 11.89
CA ASP A 32 23.81 11.70 12.77
C ASP A 32 24.61 11.09 13.92
N THR A 33 25.93 11.22 13.84
CA THR A 33 26.89 10.75 14.87
C THR A 33 27.20 11.78 15.94
N GLU A 34 26.84 13.04 15.72
CA GLU A 34 27.15 14.16 16.59
C GLU A 34 26.12 14.29 17.72
N ALA A 35 24.86 13.95 17.44
CA ALA A 35 23.81 13.96 18.44
C ALA A 35 24.07 13.00 19.63
N PRO A 36 23.62 13.37 20.85
CA PRO A 36 23.61 12.47 22.00
C PRO A 36 22.79 11.20 21.72
N SER A 37 23.28 10.04 22.20
CA SER A 37 22.67 8.73 21.92
C SER A 37 21.19 8.63 22.26
N TRP A 38 20.73 9.25 23.35
CA TRP A 38 19.31 9.21 23.71
C TRP A 38 18.44 9.97 22.70
N ARG A 39 18.93 11.11 22.15
CA ARG A 39 18.20 11.89 21.14
C ARG A 39 18.13 11.13 19.82
N THR A 40 19.25 10.56 19.40
CA THR A 40 19.31 9.73 18.19
C THR A 40 18.39 8.52 18.32
N GLY A 41 18.49 7.76 19.43
CA GLY A 41 17.64 6.60 19.69
C GLY A 41 16.15 6.96 19.71
N ALA A 42 15.78 8.04 20.40
CA ALA A 42 14.40 8.52 20.47
C ALA A 42 13.86 8.94 19.11
N LEU A 43 14.58 9.80 18.36
CA LEU A 43 14.12 10.30 17.06
C LEU A 43 14.00 9.17 16.02
N VAL A 44 15.00 8.29 15.96
CA VAL A 44 14.99 7.14 15.05
C VAL A 44 13.80 6.23 15.34
N ALA A 45 13.56 5.91 16.62
CA ALA A 45 12.46 5.05 17.01
C ALA A 45 11.09 5.70 16.87
N PHE A 46 10.96 7.00 17.14
CA PHE A 46 9.73 7.76 16.92
C PHE A 46 9.35 7.74 15.43
N LEU A 47 10.28 8.11 14.55
CA LEU A 47 10.03 8.11 13.10
C LEU A 47 9.71 6.71 12.56
N THR A 48 10.44 5.68 13.04
CA THR A 48 10.17 4.28 12.68
C THR A 48 8.80 3.81 13.20
N GLY A 49 8.45 4.15 14.44
CA GLY A 49 7.15 3.86 15.04
C GLY A 49 5.99 4.52 14.29
N CYS A 50 6.15 5.79 13.90
CA CYS A 50 5.20 6.48 13.03
C CYS A 50 5.10 5.80 11.65
N ALA A 51 6.20 5.31 11.07
CA ALA A 51 6.17 4.58 9.80
C ALA A 51 5.36 3.29 9.92
N CYS A 52 5.51 2.56 11.04
CA CYS A 52 4.70 1.39 11.38
C CYS A 52 3.21 1.75 11.57
N GLY A 53 2.92 2.90 12.19
CA GLY A 53 1.55 3.43 12.31
C GLY A 53 0.93 3.79 10.96
N ALA A 54 1.73 4.29 10.01
CA ALA A 54 1.27 4.53 8.63
C ALA A 54 1.00 3.22 7.88
N LYS A 55 1.89 2.23 8.03
CA LYS A 55 1.75 0.91 7.43
C LYS A 55 2.51 -0.15 8.24
N PRO A 56 1.84 -1.19 8.78
CA PRO A 56 2.49 -2.21 9.62
C PRO A 56 3.66 -2.95 8.96
N THR A 57 3.72 -3.01 7.63
CA THR A 57 4.85 -3.60 6.90
C THR A 57 6.18 -2.90 7.19
N ALA A 58 6.19 -1.67 7.71
CA ALA A 58 7.41 -1.00 8.15
C ALA A 58 8.14 -1.75 9.29
N ILE A 59 7.42 -2.55 10.09
CA ILE A 59 8.03 -3.36 11.16
C ILE A 59 9.16 -4.23 10.62
N PHE A 60 9.00 -4.79 9.41
CA PHE A 60 10.00 -5.66 8.79
C PHE A 60 10.70 -5.02 7.57
N MET A 61 10.10 -4.00 6.93
CA MET A 61 10.70 -3.33 5.76
C MET A 61 11.52 -2.07 6.10
N ILE A 62 11.31 -1.45 7.27
CA ILE A 62 11.94 -0.18 7.67
C ILE A 62 12.75 -0.34 8.95
N ALA A 63 12.18 -0.95 9.99
CA ALA A 63 12.88 -1.05 11.28
C ALA A 63 14.22 -1.81 11.18
N PRO A 64 14.34 -2.97 10.47
CA PRO A 64 15.61 -3.66 10.33
C PRO A 64 16.70 -2.87 9.61
N PRO A 65 16.50 -2.29 8.40
CA PRO A 65 17.55 -1.50 7.74
C PRO A 65 17.94 -0.26 8.54
N VAL A 66 17.00 0.39 9.23
CA VAL A 66 17.27 1.52 10.12
C VAL A 66 18.12 1.10 11.32
N ALA A 67 17.78 -0.01 11.97
CA ALA A 67 18.54 -0.55 13.09
C ALA A 67 19.95 -0.97 12.67
N VAL A 68 20.10 -1.64 11.52
CA VAL A 68 21.40 -1.98 10.94
C VAL A 68 22.22 -0.72 10.71
N MET A 69 21.65 0.31 10.09
CA MET A 69 22.35 1.58 9.88
C MET A 69 22.79 2.21 11.21
N LEU A 70 21.87 2.30 12.18
CA LEU A 70 22.12 2.90 13.48
C LEU A 70 23.28 2.21 14.22
N LEU A 71 23.22 0.88 14.36
CA LEU A 71 24.24 0.11 15.05
C LEU A 71 25.55 0.04 14.26
N THR A 72 25.48 0.12 12.93
CA THR A 72 26.67 0.13 12.07
C THR A 72 27.35 1.48 12.04
N VAL A 73 26.70 2.60 12.33
CA VAL A 73 27.35 3.92 12.29
C VAL A 73 27.86 4.34 13.67
N HIS A 74 27.14 3.96 14.73
CA HIS A 74 27.51 4.29 16.11
C HIS A 74 28.44 3.23 16.74
N PRO A 75 29.36 3.63 17.63
CA PRO A 75 30.23 2.68 18.33
C PRO A 75 29.45 1.81 19.34
N PRO A 76 29.86 0.55 19.59
CA PRO A 76 29.16 -0.39 20.48
C PRO A 76 28.84 0.14 21.88
N LYS A 77 29.73 0.98 22.44
CA LYS A 77 29.52 1.64 23.74
C LYS A 77 28.25 2.50 23.82
N ARG A 78 27.71 2.96 22.68
CA ARG A 78 26.46 3.75 22.61
C ARG A 78 25.21 2.88 22.46
N TRP A 79 25.36 1.60 22.11
CA TRP A 79 24.23 0.72 21.77
C TRP A 79 23.23 0.55 22.91
N PRO A 80 23.62 0.37 24.19
CA PRO A 80 22.65 0.21 25.27
C PRO A 80 21.68 1.38 25.38
N VAL A 81 22.16 2.61 25.23
CA VAL A 81 21.32 3.82 25.27
C VAL A 81 20.48 3.94 24.01
N LEU A 82 21.08 3.73 22.83
CA LEU A 82 20.36 3.81 21.55
C LEU A 82 19.20 2.81 21.49
N VAL A 83 19.46 1.56 21.88
CA VAL A 83 18.47 0.48 21.87
C VAL A 83 17.49 0.66 23.02
N GLY A 84 17.93 0.94 24.25
CA GLY A 84 17.03 1.09 25.40
C GLY A 84 16.05 2.25 25.22
N VAL A 85 16.54 3.43 24.86
CA VAL A 85 15.68 4.61 24.58
C VAL A 85 14.85 4.38 23.33
N GLY A 86 15.45 3.81 22.28
CA GLY A 86 14.75 3.50 21.03
C GLY A 86 13.58 2.54 21.24
N THR A 87 13.77 1.46 21.99
CA THR A 87 12.70 0.51 22.33
C THR A 87 11.60 1.20 23.13
N ALA A 88 11.93 1.98 24.16
CA ALA A 88 10.94 2.69 24.96
C ALA A 88 10.10 3.66 24.12
N VAL A 89 10.74 4.49 23.30
CA VAL A 89 10.04 5.48 22.44
C VAL A 89 9.27 4.80 21.31
N GLY A 90 9.83 3.75 20.70
CA GLY A 90 9.16 2.98 19.66
C GLY A 90 7.88 2.31 20.17
N LEU A 91 7.94 1.67 21.35
CA LEU A 91 6.77 1.09 22.01
C LEU A 91 5.75 2.17 22.37
N ALA A 92 6.19 3.29 22.95
CA ALA A 92 5.30 4.40 23.27
C ALA A 92 4.59 4.97 22.02
N THR A 93 5.28 5.02 20.87
CA THR A 93 4.71 5.49 19.61
C THR A 93 3.67 4.52 19.05
N LEU A 94 3.88 3.20 19.20
CA LEU A 94 2.96 2.16 18.75
C LEU A 94 1.79 1.92 19.73
N ALA A 95 1.97 2.25 21.00
CA ALA A 95 1.04 1.93 22.08
C ALA A 95 -0.40 2.39 21.80
N PRO A 96 -0.69 3.60 21.27
CA PRO A 96 -2.07 4.01 21.01
C PRO A 96 -2.81 3.05 20.07
N TRP A 97 -2.16 2.58 19.01
CA TRP A 97 -2.77 1.64 18.06
C TRP A 97 -2.94 0.24 18.69
N LEU A 98 -1.91 -0.26 19.37
CA LEU A 98 -1.93 -1.58 20.02
C LEU A 98 -2.99 -1.65 21.12
N ILE A 99 -3.06 -0.63 21.97
CA ILE A 99 -4.05 -0.53 23.06
C ILE A 99 -5.45 -0.40 22.49
N ARG A 100 -5.66 0.46 21.48
CA ARG A 100 -6.97 0.59 20.81
C ARG A 100 -7.44 -0.76 20.28
N ASN A 101 -6.58 -1.48 19.56
CA ASN A 101 -6.95 -2.78 19.02
C ASN A 101 -7.24 -3.80 20.13
N TRP A 102 -6.41 -3.82 21.19
CA TRP A 102 -6.64 -4.69 22.34
C TRP A 102 -7.99 -4.43 23.00
N VAL A 103 -8.30 -3.16 23.31
CA VAL A 103 -9.55 -2.77 23.98
C VAL A 103 -10.77 -3.11 23.13
N HIS A 104 -10.71 -2.91 21.82
CA HIS A 104 -11.86 -3.13 20.93
C HIS A 104 -12.01 -4.58 20.45
N LEU A 105 -10.91 -5.34 20.33
CA LEU A 105 -10.90 -6.61 19.60
C LEU A 105 -10.27 -7.76 20.39
N GLY A 106 -9.66 -7.50 21.55
CA GLY A 106 -8.88 -8.49 22.31
C GLY A 106 -7.55 -8.91 21.66
N ASN A 107 -7.25 -8.41 20.45
CA ASN A 107 -6.02 -8.70 19.72
C ASN A 107 -5.33 -7.38 19.32
N PRO A 108 -4.08 -7.11 19.78
CA PRO A 108 -3.44 -5.81 19.63
C PRO A 108 -2.97 -5.54 18.18
N VAL A 109 -2.87 -6.57 17.36
CA VAL A 109 -2.38 -6.50 15.97
C VAL A 109 -3.37 -7.09 14.97
N PHE A 110 -4.65 -7.18 15.34
CA PHE A 110 -5.72 -7.66 14.47
C PHE A 110 -5.68 -6.96 13.11
N PRO A 111 -5.82 -7.68 11.97
CA PRO A 111 -6.20 -9.09 11.82
C PRO A 111 -5.04 -10.11 11.84
N HIS A 112 -3.84 -9.74 12.31
CA HIS A 112 -2.71 -10.65 12.39
C HIS A 112 -2.63 -11.38 13.75
N LEU A 113 -1.81 -12.43 13.82
CA LEU A 113 -1.53 -13.21 15.03
C LEU A 113 -2.79 -13.69 15.76
N THR A 114 -3.83 -14.06 15.00
CA THR A 114 -5.11 -14.55 15.54
C THR A 114 -4.97 -15.85 16.32
N SER A 115 -3.96 -16.67 16.02
CA SER A 115 -3.62 -17.88 16.79
C SER A 115 -3.00 -17.59 18.16
N VAL A 116 -2.53 -16.37 18.41
CA VAL A 116 -1.86 -15.97 19.66
C VAL A 116 -2.80 -15.12 20.53
N PHE A 117 -3.45 -14.13 19.93
CA PHE A 117 -4.26 -13.15 20.66
C PHE A 117 -5.78 -13.31 20.44
N GLY A 118 -6.20 -14.37 19.75
CA GLY A 118 -7.60 -14.63 19.42
C GLY A 118 -8.06 -13.99 18.11
N THR A 119 -9.24 -14.42 17.65
CA THR A 119 -9.82 -14.09 16.35
C THR A 119 -10.72 -12.85 16.37
N ALA A 120 -10.88 -12.19 17.53
CA ALA A 120 -11.85 -11.10 17.73
C ALA A 120 -13.27 -11.54 17.33
N HIS A 121 -13.93 -10.77 16.46
CA HIS A 121 -15.26 -11.09 15.94
C HIS A 121 -15.23 -12.00 14.70
N TRP A 122 -14.05 -12.42 14.24
CA TRP A 122 -13.93 -13.34 13.10
C TRP A 122 -14.10 -14.80 13.52
N THR A 123 -14.82 -15.55 12.71
CA THR A 123 -14.83 -17.01 12.74
C THR A 123 -13.52 -17.57 12.18
N ASP A 124 -13.26 -18.85 12.44
CA ASP A 124 -12.09 -19.55 11.90
C ASP A 124 -12.05 -19.54 10.37
N GLU A 125 -13.22 -19.59 9.72
CA GLU A 125 -13.33 -19.48 8.27
C GLU A 125 -12.87 -18.11 7.76
N GLN A 126 -13.28 -17.02 8.43
CA GLN A 126 -12.86 -15.66 8.07
C GLN A 126 -11.36 -15.47 8.27
N VAL A 127 -10.79 -16.02 9.35
CA VAL A 127 -9.35 -16.04 9.59
C VAL A 127 -8.63 -16.80 8.47
N ALA A 128 -9.12 -17.98 8.08
CA ALA A 128 -8.54 -18.77 7.00
C ALA A 128 -8.61 -18.05 5.65
N ARG A 129 -9.74 -17.40 5.35
CA ARG A 129 -9.96 -16.60 4.13
C ARG A 129 -9.01 -15.39 4.09
N PHE A 130 -8.88 -14.66 5.20
CA PHE A 130 -7.91 -13.57 5.28
C PHE A 130 -6.47 -14.06 5.09
N ALA A 131 -6.10 -15.17 5.73
CA ALA A 131 -4.77 -15.75 5.61
C ALA A 131 -4.45 -16.22 4.18
N SER A 132 -5.42 -16.82 3.48
CA SER A 132 -5.26 -17.22 2.08
C SER A 132 -5.09 -16.02 1.14
N GLY A 133 -5.83 -14.93 1.38
CA GLY A 133 -5.71 -13.69 0.60
C GLY A 133 -4.40 -12.90 0.81
N HIS A 134 -3.69 -13.16 1.92
CA HIS A 134 -2.46 -12.45 2.29
C HIS A 134 -1.20 -13.32 2.25
N ARG A 135 -1.29 -14.54 1.71
CA ARG A 135 -0.14 -15.43 1.49
C ARG A 135 0.14 -15.60 0.00
N PHE A 136 1.32 -16.14 -0.28
CA PHE A 136 1.66 -16.67 -1.60
C PHE A 136 1.84 -18.18 -1.47
N ASP A 137 1.05 -18.94 -2.23
CA ASP A 137 0.97 -20.40 -2.14
C ASP A 137 2.09 -21.15 -2.87
N GLY A 138 2.92 -20.44 -3.66
CA GLY A 138 4.03 -21.07 -4.36
C GLY A 138 5.23 -21.40 -3.46
N SER A 139 6.11 -22.26 -3.97
CA SER A 139 7.35 -22.64 -3.29
C SER A 139 8.28 -21.44 -3.08
N PHE A 140 9.29 -21.60 -2.21
CA PHE A 140 10.33 -20.58 -2.06
C PHE A 140 11.04 -20.28 -3.40
N ALA A 141 11.28 -21.30 -4.23
CA ALA A 141 11.83 -21.12 -5.57
C ALA A 141 10.91 -20.25 -6.44
N ALA A 142 9.59 -20.42 -6.34
CA ALA A 142 8.61 -19.57 -7.04
C ALA A 142 8.61 -18.12 -6.52
N ARG A 143 8.85 -17.90 -5.22
CA ARG A 143 9.03 -16.55 -4.66
C ARG A 143 10.25 -15.85 -5.25
N VAL A 144 11.37 -16.59 -5.33
CA VAL A 144 12.61 -16.08 -5.94
C VAL A 144 12.42 -15.86 -7.44
N SER A 145 11.74 -16.77 -8.15
CA SER A 145 11.48 -16.59 -9.58
C SER A 145 10.65 -15.34 -9.84
N ARG A 146 9.63 -15.02 -9.04
CA ARG A 146 8.85 -13.77 -9.15
C ARG A 146 9.67 -12.49 -9.02
N LEU A 147 10.83 -12.56 -8.36
CA LEU A 147 11.71 -11.41 -8.25
C LEU A 147 12.35 -11.04 -9.61
N ILE A 148 12.53 -12.02 -10.50
CA ILE A 148 13.36 -11.90 -11.71
C ILE A 148 12.57 -12.19 -12.99
N LEU A 149 11.73 -13.23 -12.99
CA LEU A 149 11.02 -13.75 -14.14
C LEU A 149 9.56 -13.28 -14.16
N PRO A 150 9.02 -12.93 -15.34
CA PRO A 150 7.61 -12.63 -15.46
C PRO A 150 6.77 -13.90 -15.36
N GLU A 151 5.53 -13.76 -14.90
CA GLU A 151 4.56 -14.85 -14.81
C GLU A 151 3.42 -14.66 -15.81
N ARG A 152 2.86 -15.77 -16.29
CA ARG A 152 1.73 -15.75 -17.22
C ARG A 152 0.46 -15.35 -16.47
N ARG A 153 -0.26 -14.34 -16.97
CA ARG A 153 -1.56 -13.96 -16.41
C ARG A 153 -2.65 -14.95 -16.82
N PRO A 154 -3.68 -15.17 -15.97
CA PRO A 154 -4.84 -15.98 -16.33
C PRO A 154 -5.57 -15.50 -17.60
N ARG A 155 -5.54 -14.19 -17.87
CA ARG A 155 -6.17 -13.55 -19.05
C ARG A 155 -5.23 -13.42 -20.26
N GLY A 156 -4.10 -14.12 -20.25
CA GLY A 156 -3.07 -14.03 -21.30
C GLY A 156 -2.04 -12.92 -21.05
N GLY A 157 -0.88 -13.06 -21.69
CA GLY A 157 0.26 -12.17 -21.50
C GLY A 157 1.13 -12.53 -20.29
N PHE A 158 2.22 -11.79 -20.14
CA PHE A 158 3.20 -11.93 -19.07
C PHE A 158 3.23 -10.67 -18.21
N GLU A 159 3.30 -10.84 -16.89
CA GLU A 159 3.41 -9.76 -15.92
C GLU A 159 4.68 -9.94 -15.08
N GLN A 160 5.46 -8.86 -14.97
CA GLN A 160 6.64 -8.83 -14.13
C GLN A 160 6.28 -8.22 -12.77
N PHE A 161 6.54 -8.94 -11.67
CA PHE A 161 6.24 -8.50 -10.31
C PHE A 161 7.48 -7.98 -9.55
N GLY A 162 8.67 -8.38 -9.98
CA GLY A 162 9.91 -8.14 -9.26
C GLY A 162 10.68 -6.91 -9.70
N ILE A 163 12.01 -7.03 -9.66
CA ILE A 163 12.94 -5.91 -9.85
C ILE A 163 12.98 -5.38 -11.29
N PHE A 164 12.49 -6.16 -12.25
CA PHE A 164 12.41 -5.76 -13.66
C PHE A 164 11.04 -5.21 -14.06
N HIS A 165 10.13 -4.98 -13.11
CA HIS A 165 8.83 -4.38 -13.44
C HIS A 165 9.07 -3.01 -14.09
N ALA A 166 8.38 -2.72 -15.20
CA ALA A 166 8.60 -1.52 -16.02
C ALA A 166 8.54 -0.19 -15.26
N GLN A 167 7.86 -0.15 -14.11
CA GLN A 167 7.73 1.04 -13.25
C GLN A 167 9.00 1.33 -12.45
N TRP A 168 9.95 0.39 -12.37
CA TRP A 168 11.25 0.61 -11.76
C TRP A 168 12.25 1.26 -12.71
N PHE A 169 11.99 1.23 -14.02
CA PHE A 169 12.95 1.66 -15.03
C PHE A 169 14.33 1.03 -14.77
N CYS A 170 15.39 1.83 -14.63
CA CYS A 170 16.75 1.35 -14.35
C CYS A 170 17.12 1.28 -12.85
N PHE A 171 16.18 1.54 -11.93
CA PHE A 171 16.48 1.68 -10.50
C PHE A 171 17.21 0.46 -9.93
N PHE A 172 16.65 -0.75 -10.10
CA PHE A 172 17.24 -1.95 -9.53
C PHE A 172 18.57 -2.36 -10.16
N PRO A 173 18.73 -2.37 -11.50
CA PRO A 173 20.04 -2.54 -12.12
C PRO A 173 21.09 -1.57 -11.56
N LEU A 174 20.76 -0.28 -11.42
CA LEU A 174 21.67 0.71 -10.84
C LEU A 174 21.97 0.46 -9.36
N ALA A 175 20.98 0.05 -8.57
CA ALA A 175 21.16 -0.27 -7.16
C ALA A 175 22.09 -1.49 -6.97
N ILE A 176 21.97 -2.51 -7.83
CA ILE A 176 22.84 -3.70 -7.81
C ILE A 176 24.27 -3.33 -8.22
N ILE A 177 24.46 -2.52 -9.27
CA ILE A 177 25.79 -2.03 -9.66
C ILE A 177 26.40 -1.22 -8.50
N ALA A 178 25.62 -0.31 -7.90
CA ALA A 178 26.07 0.50 -6.78
C ALA A 178 26.47 -0.35 -5.56
N LEU A 179 25.70 -1.40 -5.26
CA LEU A 179 26.00 -2.37 -4.20
C LEU A 179 27.38 -3.02 -4.42
N THR A 180 27.63 -3.55 -5.62
CA THR A 180 28.88 -4.24 -5.96
C THR A 180 30.08 -3.29 -5.91
N VAL A 181 29.96 -2.11 -6.53
CA VAL A 181 31.09 -1.17 -6.65
C VAL A 181 31.41 -0.52 -5.30
N THR A 182 30.41 -0.01 -4.58
CA THR A 182 30.65 0.72 -3.32
C THR A 182 31.06 -0.20 -2.17
N GLY A 183 30.69 -1.49 -2.20
CA GLY A 183 31.10 -2.48 -1.22
C GLY A 183 32.60 -2.83 -1.27
N ILE A 184 33.22 -2.69 -2.45
CA ILE A 184 34.66 -2.93 -2.66
C ILE A 184 35.49 -1.72 -2.21
N TRP A 185 34.90 -0.52 -2.19
CA TRP A 185 35.64 0.72 -1.98
C TRP A 185 35.74 1.11 -0.49
N THR A 186 36.97 1.27 -0.01
CA THR A 186 37.30 1.37 1.42
C THR A 186 36.73 2.57 2.19
N PRO A 187 36.66 3.81 1.67
CA PRO A 187 36.34 4.96 2.53
C PRO A 187 34.86 5.04 2.93
N CYS A 188 33.98 4.37 2.19
CA CYS A 188 32.54 4.31 2.49
C CYS A 188 32.08 2.89 2.87
N ARG A 189 33.00 1.92 2.98
CA ARG A 189 32.68 0.49 3.10
C ARG A 189 31.70 0.20 4.22
N ARG A 190 31.88 0.80 5.40
CA ARG A 190 30.99 0.58 6.56
C ARG A 190 29.55 1.00 6.29
N ARG A 191 29.33 2.17 5.68
CA ARG A 191 27.99 2.67 5.32
C ARG A 191 27.41 1.91 4.13
N ALA A 192 28.24 1.58 3.13
CA ALA A 192 27.85 0.77 1.99
C ALA A 192 27.38 -0.62 2.43
N LEU A 193 28.11 -1.27 3.33
CA LEU A 193 27.72 -2.55 3.94
C LEU A 193 26.43 -2.43 4.75
N ALA A 194 26.23 -1.35 5.52
CA ALA A 194 24.98 -1.13 6.23
C ALA A 194 23.77 -1.02 5.28
N LEU A 195 23.91 -0.25 4.19
CA LEU A 195 22.87 -0.11 3.16
C LEU A 195 22.64 -1.43 2.42
N ALA A 196 23.71 -2.16 2.09
CA ALA A 196 23.67 -3.47 1.47
C ALA A 196 22.91 -4.49 2.32
N SER A 197 23.27 -4.58 3.60
CA SER A 197 22.59 -5.44 4.56
C SER A 197 21.13 -5.04 4.72
N GLY A 198 20.83 -3.74 4.80
CA GLY A 198 19.47 -3.23 4.83
C GLY A 198 18.67 -3.62 3.58
N PHE A 199 19.24 -3.45 2.39
CA PHE A 199 18.63 -3.80 1.11
C PHE A 199 18.35 -5.32 1.03
N ALA A 200 19.31 -6.15 1.45
CA ALA A 200 19.15 -7.60 1.51
C ALA A 200 18.05 -8.01 2.49
N LEU A 201 18.02 -7.42 3.69
CA LEU A 201 16.95 -7.67 4.68
C LEU A 201 15.59 -7.29 4.14
N GLN A 202 15.47 -6.21 3.37
CA GLN A 202 14.22 -5.82 2.72
C GLN A 202 13.79 -6.79 1.63
N ILE A 203 14.72 -7.33 0.82
CA ILE A 203 14.40 -8.41 -0.15
C ILE A 203 13.94 -9.66 0.59
N ILE A 204 14.64 -10.08 1.64
CA ILE A 204 14.26 -11.24 2.45
C ILE A 204 12.88 -11.03 3.05
N ALA A 205 12.62 -9.85 3.60
CA ALA A 205 11.34 -9.54 4.20
C ALA A 205 10.20 -9.49 3.16
N TRP A 206 10.47 -8.99 1.95
CA TRP A 206 9.53 -9.06 0.83
C TRP A 206 9.21 -10.50 0.45
N LEU A 207 10.23 -11.36 0.35
CA LEU A 207 10.06 -12.78 0.03
C LEU A 207 9.28 -13.53 1.12
N LEU A 208 9.49 -13.23 2.40
CA LEU A 208 8.95 -14.04 3.50
C LEU A 208 7.65 -13.51 4.10
N PHE A 209 7.49 -12.18 4.19
CA PHE A 209 6.40 -11.54 4.95
C PHE A 209 5.38 -10.81 4.08
N THR A 210 5.45 -10.97 2.76
CA THR A 210 4.48 -10.40 1.83
C THR A 210 3.95 -11.46 0.86
N HIS A 211 2.84 -11.12 0.19
CA HIS A 211 2.33 -11.88 -0.95
C HIS A 211 3.03 -11.54 -2.27
N VAL A 212 4.27 -11.05 -2.21
CA VAL A 212 5.22 -10.99 -3.33
C VAL A 212 4.72 -10.07 -4.46
N GLN A 213 4.06 -8.96 -4.11
CA GLN A 213 3.64 -7.93 -5.06
C GLN A 213 4.71 -6.83 -5.22
N SER A 214 4.83 -6.28 -6.43
CA SER A 214 5.81 -5.25 -6.80
C SER A 214 5.77 -4.01 -5.91
N ARG A 215 4.59 -3.56 -5.47
CA ARG A 215 4.44 -2.39 -4.59
C ARG A 215 5.13 -2.56 -3.23
N PHE A 216 5.25 -3.78 -2.71
CA PHE A 216 5.97 -4.00 -1.46
C PHE A 216 7.49 -3.92 -1.62
N LEU A 217 8.02 -3.76 -2.84
CA LEU A 217 9.43 -3.44 -3.04
C LEU A 217 9.74 -1.94 -2.92
N LEU A 218 8.72 -1.07 -2.80
CA LEU A 218 8.91 0.38 -2.58
C LEU A 218 9.87 0.74 -1.44
N PRO A 219 9.88 0.07 -0.27
CA PRO A 219 10.83 0.40 0.80
C PRO A 219 12.30 0.29 0.39
N LEU A 220 12.63 -0.50 -0.64
CA LEU A 220 14.02 -0.67 -1.10
C LEU A 220 14.59 0.62 -1.71
N VAL A 221 13.74 1.60 -2.05
CA VAL A 221 14.23 2.93 -2.47
C VAL A 221 15.03 3.63 -1.38
N LEU A 222 14.81 3.29 -0.11
CA LEU A 222 15.47 3.90 1.04
C LEU A 222 16.93 3.48 1.18
N THR A 223 17.26 2.24 0.82
CA THR A 223 18.61 1.70 0.86
C THR A 223 19.28 1.80 -0.52
N GLY A 224 18.53 1.52 -1.59
CA GLY A 224 19.00 1.60 -2.97
C GLY A 224 19.34 3.02 -3.43
N SER A 225 18.51 4.04 -3.14
CA SER A 225 18.79 5.40 -3.61
C SER A 225 20.08 5.98 -3.01
N PRO A 226 20.35 5.87 -1.69
CA PRO A 226 21.61 6.32 -1.13
C PRO A 226 22.82 5.54 -1.65
N MET A 227 22.71 4.24 -1.92
CA MET A 227 23.79 3.48 -2.56
C MET A 227 24.13 4.02 -3.95
N ILE A 228 23.11 4.29 -4.78
CA ILE A 228 23.30 4.91 -6.09
C ILE A 228 23.96 6.29 -5.94
N GLY A 229 23.54 7.08 -4.95
CA GLY A 229 24.16 8.38 -4.63
C GLY A 229 25.64 8.26 -4.24
N LEU A 230 25.99 7.25 -3.43
CA LEU A 230 27.38 6.94 -3.07
C LEU A 230 28.20 6.56 -4.31
N LEU A 231 27.67 5.72 -5.20
CA LEU A 231 28.33 5.41 -6.47
C LEU A 231 28.53 6.65 -7.34
N ALA A 232 27.51 7.50 -7.45
CA ALA A 232 27.58 8.72 -8.26
C ALA A 232 28.64 9.71 -7.73
N SER A 233 28.73 9.88 -6.41
CA SER A 233 29.75 10.74 -5.76
C SER A 233 31.21 10.30 -6.02
N ARG A 234 31.37 9.10 -6.58
CA ARG A 234 32.64 8.37 -6.67
C ARG A 234 33.14 8.24 -8.10
N LEU A 235 32.22 8.04 -9.04
CA LEU A 235 32.53 8.08 -10.48
C LEU A 235 32.84 9.50 -10.97
N LEU A 236 32.70 10.51 -10.12
CA LEU A 236 32.89 11.91 -10.44
C LEU A 236 34.01 12.47 -9.57
N PRO A 237 35.24 12.64 -10.10
CA PRO A 237 36.39 13.13 -9.32
C PRO A 237 36.10 14.50 -8.67
N VAL A 238 36.87 14.89 -7.64
CA VAL A 238 36.55 16.07 -6.82
C VAL A 238 37.15 17.37 -7.37
N ASP A 239 38.16 17.26 -8.25
CA ASP A 239 39.06 18.37 -8.58
C ASP A 239 38.48 19.40 -9.57
N ARG A 240 37.30 19.16 -10.16
CA ARG A 240 36.58 20.15 -11.00
C ARG A 240 35.15 20.34 -10.55
N ARG A 241 34.95 20.65 -9.26
CA ARG A 241 33.65 20.74 -8.57
C ARG A 241 32.50 21.35 -9.42
N ALA A 242 32.77 22.43 -10.16
CA ALA A 242 31.80 23.07 -11.05
C ALA A 242 31.42 22.23 -12.30
N MET A 243 32.38 21.56 -12.95
CA MET A 243 32.10 20.64 -14.05
C MET A 243 31.38 19.38 -13.56
N HIS A 244 31.68 18.92 -12.35
CA HIS A 244 31.04 17.75 -11.75
C HIS A 244 29.59 18.03 -11.36
N LEU A 245 29.31 19.17 -10.72
CA LEU A 245 27.94 19.58 -10.45
C LEU A 245 27.14 19.71 -11.74
N ARG A 246 27.75 20.24 -12.82
CA ARG A 246 27.12 20.28 -14.15
C ARG A 246 26.89 18.89 -14.73
N ALA A 247 27.84 17.96 -14.65
CA ALA A 247 27.69 16.60 -15.18
C ALA A 247 26.67 15.77 -14.38
N VAL A 248 26.68 15.84 -13.04
CA VAL A 248 25.64 15.24 -12.18
C VAL A 248 24.29 15.84 -12.55
N PHE A 249 24.21 17.17 -12.64
CA PHE A 249 22.98 17.86 -12.96
C PHE A 249 22.47 17.45 -14.34
N ILE A 250 23.33 17.39 -15.36
CA ILE A 250 22.96 16.91 -16.70
C ILE A 250 22.50 15.45 -16.66
N LEU A 251 23.22 14.55 -15.97
CA LEU A 251 22.84 13.14 -15.89
C LEU A 251 21.51 12.97 -15.13
N LEU A 252 21.32 13.72 -14.05
CA LEU A 252 20.11 13.71 -13.25
C LEU A 252 18.94 14.29 -14.05
N VAL A 253 19.13 15.41 -14.75
CA VAL A 253 18.14 16.01 -15.65
C VAL A 253 17.83 15.05 -16.79
N ALA A 254 18.83 14.46 -17.45
CA ALA A 254 18.63 13.48 -18.53
C ALA A 254 17.87 12.26 -18.02
N THR A 255 18.26 11.72 -16.86
CA THR A 255 17.57 10.60 -16.22
C THR A 255 16.12 10.97 -15.90
N LEU A 256 15.88 12.14 -15.30
CA LEU A 256 14.53 12.62 -15.00
C LEU A 256 13.73 12.85 -16.28
N VAL A 257 14.29 13.45 -17.32
CA VAL A 257 13.63 13.68 -18.61
C VAL A 257 13.27 12.34 -19.26
N THR A 258 14.20 11.39 -19.32
CA THR A 258 13.94 10.05 -19.85
C THR A 258 12.90 9.30 -19.03
N MET A 259 12.93 9.42 -17.70
CA MET A 259 11.93 8.82 -16.82
C MET A 259 10.55 9.45 -17.02
N ASN A 260 10.47 10.77 -17.13
CA ASN A 260 9.21 11.47 -17.41
C ASN A 260 8.68 11.12 -18.80
N ALA A 261 9.53 11.08 -19.83
CA ALA A 261 9.15 10.63 -21.16
C ALA A 261 8.62 9.19 -21.14
N TRP A 262 9.30 8.27 -20.44
CA TRP A 262 8.85 6.89 -20.27
C TRP A 262 7.49 6.79 -19.57
N VAL A 263 7.28 7.58 -18.50
CA VAL A 263 6.00 7.68 -17.78
C VAL A 263 4.91 8.21 -18.71
N LEU A 264 5.17 9.29 -19.43
CA LEU A 264 4.21 9.89 -20.36
C LEU A 264 3.84 8.92 -21.49
N MET A 265 4.82 8.22 -22.08
CA MET A 265 4.57 7.19 -23.09
C MET A 265 3.75 6.02 -22.53
N HIS A 266 4.06 5.55 -21.32
CA HIS A 266 3.29 4.48 -20.69
C HIS A 266 1.89 4.93 -20.33
N PHE A 267 1.73 6.16 -19.86
CA PHE A 267 0.46 6.76 -19.50
C PHE A 267 -0.41 6.93 -20.74
N ASP A 268 0.11 7.53 -21.81
CA ASP A 268 -0.62 7.70 -23.07
C ASP A 268 -1.12 6.36 -23.63
N ASN A 269 -0.35 5.29 -23.53
CA ASN A 269 -0.77 3.97 -24.02
C ASN A 269 -1.82 3.25 -23.12
N GLN A 270 -2.31 3.87 -22.05
CA GLN A 270 -3.32 3.23 -21.17
C GLN A 270 -4.74 3.38 -21.72
N HIS A 271 -5.54 2.32 -21.58
CA HIS A 271 -6.97 2.30 -21.92
C HIS A 271 -7.28 2.82 -23.33
N ASP A 272 -6.55 2.32 -24.34
CA ASP A 272 -6.70 2.75 -25.74
C ASP A 272 -6.57 4.28 -25.92
N HIS A 273 -5.46 4.83 -25.43
CA HIS A 273 -5.18 6.28 -25.44
C HIS A 273 -6.12 7.13 -24.60
N LYS A 274 -6.66 6.55 -23.52
CA LYS A 274 -7.52 7.25 -22.55
C LYS A 274 -7.03 7.04 -21.11
N PRO A 275 -5.79 7.44 -20.77
CA PRO A 275 -5.24 7.27 -19.42
C PRO A 275 -6.14 7.83 -18.30
N ASN A 276 -6.86 8.90 -18.61
CA ASN A 276 -7.72 9.61 -17.66
C ASN A 276 -9.15 9.08 -17.62
N ALA A 277 -9.50 8.03 -18.37
CA ALA A 277 -10.87 7.49 -18.40
C ALA A 277 -11.38 7.06 -17.02
N LEU A 278 -10.46 6.67 -16.13
CA LEU A 278 -10.76 6.25 -14.76
C LEU A 278 -10.39 7.30 -13.70
N LEU A 279 -9.93 8.49 -14.11
CA LEU A 279 -9.61 9.56 -13.17
C LEU A 279 -10.90 10.11 -12.59
N VAL A 280 -11.04 9.95 -11.28
CA VAL A 280 -12.20 10.42 -10.54
C VAL A 280 -12.01 11.91 -10.26
N ALA A 281 -12.96 12.74 -10.68
CA ALA A 281 -12.95 14.21 -10.52
C ALA A 281 -13.15 14.71 -9.07
N GLY A 282 -12.66 13.94 -8.09
CA GLY A 282 -12.73 14.22 -6.66
C GLY A 282 -13.90 13.57 -5.91
N VAL A 283 -13.96 13.82 -4.60
CA VAL A 283 -15.03 13.36 -3.70
C VAL A 283 -16.44 13.72 -4.21
N PRO A 284 -16.70 14.90 -4.79
CA PRO A 284 -18.02 15.23 -5.34
C PRO A 284 -18.49 14.28 -6.46
N ALA A 285 -17.56 13.73 -7.25
CA ALA A 285 -17.89 12.72 -8.26
C ALA A 285 -18.30 11.38 -7.62
N ARG A 286 -17.67 10.99 -6.51
CA ARG A 286 -17.98 9.73 -5.80
C ARG A 286 -19.23 9.80 -4.93
N THR A 287 -19.59 10.99 -4.43
CA THR A 287 -20.77 11.19 -3.58
C THR A 287 -22.03 11.50 -4.38
N GLY A 288 -21.95 11.53 -5.72
CA GLY A 288 -23.05 11.95 -6.58
C GLY A 288 -23.36 13.45 -6.51
N ALA A 289 -22.50 14.28 -5.92
CA ALA A 289 -22.75 15.72 -5.78
C ALA A 289 -22.80 16.44 -7.14
N TYR A 290 -21.94 16.06 -8.09
CA TYR A 290 -22.04 16.56 -9.46
C TYR A 290 -23.34 16.10 -10.13
N ALA A 291 -23.75 14.86 -9.86
CA ALA A 291 -24.98 14.30 -10.38
C ALA A 291 -26.22 15.05 -9.90
N ARG A 292 -26.27 15.37 -8.60
CA ARG A 292 -27.33 16.22 -8.01
C ARG A 292 -27.40 17.61 -8.65
N ARG A 293 -26.27 18.16 -9.10
CA ARG A 293 -26.22 19.48 -9.76
C ARG A 293 -26.59 19.43 -11.24
N ALA A 294 -26.32 18.32 -11.92
CA ALA A 294 -26.51 18.20 -13.36
C ALA A 294 -27.97 17.99 -13.77
N ALA A 295 -28.86 17.55 -12.87
CA ALA A 295 -30.32 17.43 -13.02
C ALA A 295 -30.88 16.60 -14.21
N SER A 296 -30.08 16.27 -15.23
CA SER A 296 -30.48 15.44 -16.38
C SER A 296 -29.97 14.01 -16.20
N GLU A 297 -30.90 13.07 -16.12
CA GLU A 297 -30.76 11.64 -15.83
C GLU A 297 -29.94 10.80 -16.84
N GLY A 298 -29.37 11.39 -17.89
CA GLY A 298 -28.89 10.63 -19.06
C GLY A 298 -27.42 10.20 -19.08
N ASP A 299 -26.49 10.98 -18.54
CA ASP A 299 -25.07 10.90 -18.96
C ASP A 299 -24.05 10.58 -17.86
N LEU A 300 -24.51 10.26 -16.65
CA LEU A 300 -23.59 10.04 -15.53
C LEU A 300 -23.27 8.56 -15.34
N PRO A 301 -22.00 8.21 -15.04
CA PRO A 301 -21.65 6.84 -14.69
C PRO A 301 -22.55 6.37 -13.53
N GLY A 302 -23.08 5.16 -13.65
CA GLY A 302 -24.22 4.73 -12.85
C GLY A 302 -23.98 4.74 -11.33
N ASP A 303 -22.77 4.45 -10.86
CA ASP A 303 -22.43 4.43 -9.43
C ASP A 303 -22.58 5.80 -8.74
N PRO A 304 -21.98 6.90 -9.24
CA PRO A 304 -22.29 8.26 -8.78
C PRO A 304 -23.76 8.65 -8.80
N TRP A 305 -24.49 8.26 -9.84
CA TRP A 305 -25.92 8.59 -9.97
C TRP A 305 -26.76 7.89 -8.91
N MET A 306 -26.57 6.59 -8.67
CA MET A 306 -27.28 5.87 -7.62
C MET A 306 -27.05 6.51 -6.24
N ARG A 307 -25.83 6.96 -5.95
CA ARG A 307 -25.51 7.63 -4.68
C ARG A 307 -26.19 8.99 -4.54
N ALA A 308 -26.44 9.67 -5.65
CA ALA A 308 -27.23 10.89 -5.65
C ALA A 308 -28.68 10.66 -5.25
N GLN A 309 -29.20 9.44 -5.43
CA GLN A 309 -30.57 9.06 -5.07
C GLN A 309 -30.76 8.71 -3.59
N VAL A 310 -29.69 8.65 -2.79
CA VAL A 310 -29.79 8.54 -1.32
C VAL A 310 -30.17 9.93 -0.79
N ARG A 311 -31.47 10.25 -0.88
CA ARG A 311 -32.01 11.62 -0.81
C ARG A 311 -32.25 12.14 0.60
N ALA A 312 -32.49 11.28 1.60
CA ALA A 312 -32.95 11.71 2.92
C ALA A 312 -31.85 11.58 4.02
N PRO A 313 -31.61 12.63 4.82
CA PRO A 313 -30.84 12.50 6.05
C PRO A 313 -31.46 11.44 6.96
N GLY A 314 -30.64 10.52 7.47
CA GLY A 314 -31.10 9.44 8.36
C GLY A 314 -31.45 8.13 7.66
N THR A 315 -31.55 8.09 6.34
CA THR A 315 -31.75 6.84 5.57
C THR A 315 -30.67 5.83 5.92
N ARG A 316 -31.08 4.69 6.47
CA ARG A 316 -30.19 3.57 6.79
C ARG A 316 -29.96 2.73 5.55
N LEU A 317 -28.75 2.84 5.00
CA LEU A 317 -28.36 2.22 3.73
C LEU A 317 -27.52 0.97 3.98
N LYS A 318 -27.92 -0.15 3.38
CA LYS A 318 -27.12 -1.37 3.33
C LYS A 318 -26.33 -1.47 2.04
N LEU A 319 -25.02 -1.71 2.14
CA LEU A 319 -24.13 -1.91 1.01
C LEU A 319 -23.81 -3.40 0.85
N ILE A 320 -24.11 -3.96 -0.32
CA ILE A 320 -23.84 -5.36 -0.66
C ILE A 320 -22.91 -5.39 -1.87
N GLY A 321 -21.68 -5.87 -1.66
CA GLY A 321 -20.66 -5.89 -2.70
C GLY A 321 -20.07 -4.51 -3.04
N ASP A 322 -20.33 -3.45 -2.27
CA ASP A 322 -19.77 -2.13 -2.55
C ASP A 322 -18.63 -1.80 -1.56
N ALA A 323 -17.46 -1.43 -2.11
CA ALA A 323 -16.24 -1.14 -1.34
C ALA A 323 -16.02 0.35 -1.05
N THR A 324 -17.07 1.17 -1.09
CA THR A 324 -16.94 2.64 -1.02
C THR A 324 -17.82 3.32 0.05
N PRO A 325 -17.92 2.76 1.28
CA PRO A 325 -18.78 3.28 2.33
C PRO A 325 -18.46 4.73 2.70
N LEU A 326 -17.18 5.14 2.60
CA LEU A 326 -16.73 6.51 2.93
C LEU A 326 -17.33 7.61 2.04
N TYR A 327 -17.99 7.24 0.94
CA TYR A 327 -18.61 8.18 0.01
C TYR A 327 -20.14 8.16 0.07
N MET A 328 -20.72 7.46 1.05
CA MET A 328 -22.15 7.37 1.24
C MET A 328 -22.60 8.25 2.42
N PRO A 329 -23.68 9.04 2.27
CA PRO A 329 -24.26 9.77 3.39
C PRO A 329 -25.10 8.85 4.28
N GLY A 330 -25.19 9.17 5.58
CA GLY A 330 -26.13 8.56 6.52
C GLY A 330 -25.62 7.32 7.26
N PRO A 331 -26.48 6.68 8.08
CA PRO A 331 -26.18 5.43 8.76
C PRO A 331 -25.94 4.29 7.76
N LEU A 332 -24.77 3.65 7.82
CA LEU A 332 -24.40 2.59 6.88
C LEU A 332 -24.35 1.23 7.56
N VAL A 333 -24.89 0.23 6.88
CA VAL A 333 -24.66 -1.18 7.17
C VAL A 333 -23.84 -1.74 6.00
N TYR A 334 -22.56 -1.96 6.24
CA TYR A 334 -21.66 -2.53 5.23
C TYR A 334 -20.72 -3.53 5.89
N ARG A 335 -20.11 -4.35 5.06
CA ARG A 335 -19.18 -5.41 5.48
C ARG A 335 -17.97 -5.39 4.56
N THR A 336 -16.81 -5.72 5.11
CA THR A 336 -15.61 -5.92 4.29
C THR A 336 -15.69 -7.28 3.60
N THR A 337 -14.81 -7.54 2.63
CA THR A 337 -14.75 -8.86 1.95
C THR A 337 -14.40 -10.03 2.89
N TRP A 338 -13.96 -9.73 4.12
CA TRP A 338 -13.61 -10.73 5.13
C TRP A 338 -14.75 -10.99 6.11
N ASP A 339 -15.77 -10.14 6.15
CA ASP A 339 -16.88 -10.26 7.08
C ASP A 339 -17.94 -11.23 6.55
N THR A 340 -18.63 -11.94 7.45
CA THR A 340 -19.70 -12.87 7.06
C THR A 340 -20.82 -12.13 6.34
N TYR A 341 -21.54 -12.72 5.40
CA TYR A 341 -22.77 -12.13 4.88
C TYR A 341 -23.94 -12.30 5.84
N ASP A 342 -24.66 -11.22 6.07
CA ASP A 342 -25.91 -11.23 6.84
C ASP A 342 -27.04 -10.80 5.92
N PRO A 343 -28.01 -11.68 5.65
CA PRO A 343 -29.13 -11.36 4.77
C PRO A 343 -30.15 -10.43 5.43
N SER A 344 -30.11 -10.20 6.75
CA SER A 344 -31.12 -9.40 7.46
C SER A 344 -31.27 -7.99 6.89
N LEU A 345 -32.51 -7.59 6.63
CA LEU A 345 -32.89 -6.27 6.15
C LEU A 345 -33.69 -5.48 7.19
N GLU A 346 -33.64 -5.90 8.45
CA GLU A 346 -34.32 -5.22 9.55
C GLU A 346 -33.79 -3.80 9.74
N GLY A 347 -34.72 -2.83 9.76
CA GLY A 347 -34.41 -1.40 9.88
C GLY A 347 -33.62 -0.82 8.71
N ILE A 348 -33.52 -1.51 7.57
CA ILE A 348 -32.87 -0.99 6.37
C ILE A 348 -33.91 -0.28 5.49
N ASP A 349 -33.60 0.95 5.10
CA ASP A 349 -34.46 1.78 4.25
C ASP A 349 -34.10 1.62 2.77
N MET A 350 -32.79 1.49 2.48
CA MET A 350 -32.25 1.36 1.12
C MET A 350 -31.17 0.29 1.04
N ILE A 351 -31.04 -0.35 -0.12
CA ILE A 351 -29.99 -1.34 -0.42
C ILE A 351 -29.29 -0.94 -1.71
N LEU A 352 -27.96 -0.84 -1.67
CA LEU A 352 -27.14 -0.76 -2.88
C LEU A 352 -26.41 -2.08 -3.08
N VAL A 353 -26.70 -2.77 -4.18
CA VAL A 353 -26.06 -4.02 -4.58
C VAL A 353 -25.12 -3.76 -5.77
N ASN A 354 -23.84 -4.12 -5.65
CA ASN A 354 -22.88 -4.08 -6.75
C ASN A 354 -22.54 -5.50 -7.21
N PHE A 355 -23.25 -5.97 -8.23
CA PHE A 355 -23.14 -7.32 -8.78
C PHE A 355 -21.77 -7.58 -9.43
N ALA A 356 -21.18 -6.57 -10.06
CA ALA A 356 -19.88 -6.75 -10.73
C ALA A 356 -18.77 -7.08 -9.73
N GLU A 357 -18.81 -6.46 -8.55
CA GLU A 357 -17.84 -6.70 -7.49
C GLU A 357 -18.08 -8.04 -6.78
N ILE A 358 -19.34 -8.41 -6.55
CA ILE A 358 -19.72 -9.74 -6.03
C ILE A 358 -19.20 -10.83 -6.96
N GLN A 359 -19.49 -10.73 -8.26
CA GLN A 359 -18.97 -11.64 -9.28
C GLN A 359 -17.44 -11.66 -9.33
N ARG A 360 -16.80 -10.51 -9.10
CA ARG A 360 -15.34 -10.43 -9.06
C ARG A 360 -14.79 -11.23 -7.89
N PHE A 361 -15.36 -11.07 -6.70
CA PHE A 361 -14.94 -11.79 -5.50
C PHE A 361 -15.27 -13.29 -5.56
N GLU A 362 -16.41 -13.65 -6.14
CA GLU A 362 -16.82 -15.04 -6.36
C GLU A 362 -15.84 -15.76 -7.29
N ARG A 363 -15.50 -15.14 -8.44
CA ARG A 363 -14.53 -15.71 -9.39
C ARG A 363 -13.13 -15.94 -8.79
N ILE A 364 -12.73 -15.12 -7.82
CA ILE A 364 -11.41 -15.27 -7.16
C ILE A 364 -11.50 -16.06 -5.85
N GLY A 365 -12.69 -16.58 -5.49
CA GLY A 365 -12.90 -17.39 -4.29
C GLY A 365 -12.74 -16.64 -2.98
N TRP A 366 -12.92 -15.32 -2.98
CA TRP A 366 -12.77 -14.47 -1.78
C TRP A 366 -14.10 -13.99 -1.22
N ASN A 367 -15.19 -14.31 -1.90
CA ASN A 367 -16.52 -13.94 -1.45
C ASN A 367 -16.95 -14.82 -0.27
N ASP A 368 -17.89 -14.32 0.52
CA ASP A 368 -18.61 -15.19 1.44
C ASP A 368 -19.41 -16.24 0.65
N PRO A 369 -19.31 -17.54 0.97
CA PRO A 369 -20.10 -18.59 0.31
C PRO A 369 -21.61 -18.35 0.37
N ALA A 370 -22.10 -17.67 1.41
CA ALA A 370 -23.50 -17.30 1.55
C ALA A 370 -23.88 -16.05 0.73
N LEU A 371 -22.92 -15.26 0.24
CA LEU A 371 -23.15 -14.07 -0.59
C LEU A 371 -23.09 -14.41 -2.08
N THR A 372 -24.08 -15.14 -2.59
CA THR A 372 -24.20 -15.38 -4.04
C THR A 372 -25.21 -14.44 -4.68
N ILE A 373 -25.12 -14.22 -6.00
CA ILE A 373 -26.15 -13.47 -6.75
C ILE A 373 -27.53 -14.11 -6.52
N GLU A 374 -27.58 -15.44 -6.46
CA GLU A 374 -28.81 -16.20 -6.21
C GLU A 374 -29.38 -15.93 -4.81
N SER A 375 -28.53 -15.93 -3.77
CA SER A 375 -28.94 -15.65 -2.39
C SER A 375 -29.49 -14.23 -2.23
N ILE A 376 -28.86 -13.25 -2.91
CA ILE A 376 -29.33 -11.86 -2.93
C ILE A 376 -30.66 -11.81 -3.67
N GLY A 377 -30.75 -12.44 -4.84
CA GLY A 377 -32.00 -12.53 -5.60
C GLY A 377 -33.13 -13.15 -4.79
N ALA A 378 -32.88 -14.20 -4.02
CA ALA A 378 -33.86 -14.81 -3.12
C ALA A 378 -34.29 -13.83 -2.02
N THR A 379 -33.32 -13.22 -1.32
CA THR A 379 -33.56 -12.23 -0.26
C THR A 379 -34.41 -11.05 -0.76
N LEU A 380 -34.18 -10.60 -2.00
CA LEU A 380 -34.88 -9.46 -2.59
C LEU A 380 -36.23 -9.83 -3.20
N ARG A 381 -36.45 -11.07 -3.65
CA ARG A 381 -37.72 -11.51 -4.24
C ARG A 381 -38.84 -11.61 -3.21
N ASP A 382 -38.50 -11.97 -1.98
CA ASP A 382 -39.47 -12.17 -0.89
C ASP A 382 -39.97 -10.83 -0.30
N LEU A 383 -39.50 -9.70 -0.83
CA LEU A 383 -39.74 -8.38 -0.29
C LEU A 383 -40.09 -7.40 -1.41
N ASP A 384 -41.04 -6.51 -1.12
CA ASP A 384 -41.68 -5.64 -2.12
C ASP A 384 -40.83 -4.38 -2.44
N TRP A 385 -39.52 -4.54 -2.65
CA TRP A 385 -38.57 -3.43 -2.86
C TRP A 385 -38.75 -2.75 -4.22
N THR A 386 -38.69 -1.42 -4.22
CA THR A 386 -38.77 -0.61 -5.44
C THR A 386 -37.37 -0.29 -5.95
N VAL A 387 -37.12 -0.49 -7.26
CA VAL A 387 -35.88 -0.06 -7.92
C VAL A 387 -35.89 1.45 -8.08
N VAL A 388 -34.99 2.13 -7.37
CA VAL A 388 -34.82 3.59 -7.46
C VAL A 388 -33.87 3.99 -8.58
N ALA A 389 -32.80 3.22 -8.76
CA ALA A 389 -31.83 3.45 -9.81
C ALA A 389 -31.08 2.17 -10.15
N GLN A 390 -30.66 2.05 -11.41
CA GLN A 390 -29.92 0.88 -11.89
C GLN A 390 -28.80 1.32 -12.84
N SER A 391 -27.67 0.64 -12.76
CA SER A 391 -26.56 0.71 -13.71
C SER A 391 -26.31 -0.66 -14.35
N ARG A 392 -25.31 -0.74 -15.23
CA ARG A 392 -24.87 -2.03 -15.79
C ARG A 392 -24.36 -3.01 -14.74
N THR A 393 -23.91 -2.52 -13.59
CA THR A 393 -23.18 -3.32 -12.60
C THR A 393 -23.84 -3.34 -11.23
N SER A 394 -24.80 -2.45 -10.98
CA SER A 394 -25.31 -2.18 -9.65
C SER A 394 -26.79 -1.80 -9.67
N VAL A 395 -27.50 -2.04 -8.58
CA VAL A 395 -28.91 -1.67 -8.38
C VAL A 395 -29.09 -1.03 -7.01
N LEU A 396 -29.82 0.08 -6.97
CA LEU A 396 -30.29 0.73 -5.76
C LEU A 396 -31.78 0.47 -5.56
N LEU A 397 -32.12 -0.04 -4.39
CA LEU A 397 -33.46 -0.43 -3.98
C LEU A 397 -33.90 0.39 -2.78
N GLU A 398 -35.18 0.73 -2.70
CA GLU A 398 -35.82 1.39 -1.56
C GLU A 398 -36.99 0.55 -1.05
N ARG A 399 -37.14 0.51 0.26
CA ARG A 399 -38.23 -0.20 0.92
C ARG A 399 -39.54 0.59 0.71
N PRO A 400 -40.66 -0.07 0.37
CA PRO A 400 -41.95 0.61 0.32
C PRO A 400 -42.29 1.15 1.72
N ARG A 401 -42.85 2.36 1.74
CA ARG A 401 -43.27 3.05 2.96
C ARG A 401 -44.58 2.52 3.50
#